data_AF-A0A7C9HJL9-F1
#
_entry.id   AF-A0A7C9HJL9-F1
#
_cell.length_a   1.000
_cell.length_b   1.000
_cell.length_c   1.000
_cell.angle_alpha   90.00
_cell.angle_beta   90.00
_cell.angle_gamma   90.00
#
_symmetry.space_group_name_H-M   'P 1'
#
loop_
_entity.id
_entity.type
_entity.pdbx_description
1 polymer ?
#
loop_
_entity_poly.entity_id
_entity_poly.type
_entity_poly.pdbx_seq_one_letter_code
_entity_poly.pdbx_strand_id
1 'polypeptide(L)'
;MATFDDETLQAIGELIALGEQEGFAITFQPDADGWTVGYMRGMAGGDLHSDFDLESAARGAVRPLLDLSARFISNRRERQR
;
A
#
# COMPACT_ATOMS: atom_id res chain seq x y z
N MET A 1 4.88 -17.49 16.32
CA MET A 1 4.27 -17.10 15.03
C MET A 1 3.24 -16.04 15.38
N ALA A 2 3.33 -14.84 14.79
CA ALA A 2 2.29 -13.83 15.03
C ALA A 2 0.99 -14.34 14.41
N THR A 3 -0.08 -14.38 15.19
CA THR A 3 -1.42 -14.70 14.71
C THR A 3 -2.16 -13.37 14.58
N PHE A 4 -2.61 -13.06 13.37
CA PHE A 4 -3.43 -11.88 13.10
C PHE A 4 -4.90 -12.28 13.19
N ASP A 5 -5.74 -11.35 13.65
CA ASP A 5 -7.19 -11.52 13.63
C ASP A 5 -7.75 -11.36 12.20
N ASP A 6 -9.02 -11.72 12.04
CA ASP A 6 -9.70 -11.69 10.73
C ASP A 6 -9.78 -10.27 10.17
N GLU A 7 -9.89 -9.24 11.02
CA GLU A 7 -9.99 -7.83 10.62
C GLU A 7 -8.66 -7.34 10.02
N THR A 8 -7.54 -7.69 10.65
CA THR A 8 -6.19 -7.44 10.15
C THR A 8 -5.96 -8.16 8.82
N LEU A 9 -6.33 -9.44 8.73
CA LEU A 9 -6.18 -10.23 7.51
C LEU A 9 -7.03 -9.68 6.36
N GLN A 10 -8.25 -9.22 6.65
CA GLN A 10 -9.11 -8.58 5.67
C GLN A 10 -8.50 -7.27 5.17
N ALA A 11 -8.02 -6.40 6.06
CA ALA A 11 -7.39 -5.13 5.69
C ALA A 11 -6.16 -5.33 4.78
N ILE A 12 -5.31 -6.32 5.10
CA ILE A 12 -4.16 -6.71 4.28
C ILE A 12 -4.63 -7.20 2.92
N GLY A 13 -5.62 -8.11 2.89
CA GLY A 13 -6.14 -8.69 1.65
C GLY A 13 -6.75 -7.65 0.71
N GLU A 14 -7.55 -6.73 1.23
CA GLU A 14 -8.14 -5.62 0.48
C GLU A 14 -7.06 -4.71 -0.12
N LEU A 15 -6.03 -4.37 0.66
CA LEU A 15 -4.95 -3.51 0.19
C LEU A 15 -4.10 -4.21 -0.88
N ILE A 16 -3.78 -5.48 -0.72
CA ILE A 16 -3.04 -6.26 -1.72
C ILE A 16 -3.84 -6.34 -3.02
N ALA A 17 -5.14 -6.66 -2.94
CA ALA A 17 -6.01 -6.74 -4.12
C ALA A 17 -6.08 -5.39 -4.86
N LEU A 18 -6.16 -4.29 -4.12
CA LEU A 18 -6.11 -2.95 -4.69
C LEU A 18 -4.76 -2.65 -5.34
N GLY A 19 -3.66 -2.99 -4.68
CA GLY A 19 -2.31 -2.87 -5.23
C GLY A 19 -2.18 -3.58 -6.57
N GLU A 20 -2.60 -4.85 -6.63
CA GLU A 20 -2.57 -5.64 -7.86
C GLU A 20 -3.42 -4.99 -8.97
N GLN A 21 -4.63 -4.55 -8.66
CA GLN A 21 -5.51 -3.88 -9.60
C GLN A 21 -4.86 -2.63 -10.22
N GLU A 22 -4.15 -1.84 -9.40
CA GLU A 22 -3.52 -0.58 -9.82
C GLU A 22 -2.08 -0.78 -10.37
N GLY A 23 -1.56 -2.00 -10.31
CA GLY A 23 -0.24 -2.39 -10.81
C GLY A 23 0.92 -2.02 -9.88
N PHE A 24 0.71 -2.17 -8.57
CA PHE A 24 1.69 -1.97 -7.50
C PHE A 24 1.79 -3.22 -6.62
N ALA A 25 3.01 -3.67 -6.32
CA ALA A 25 3.23 -4.63 -5.25
C ALA A 25 3.19 -3.87 -3.91
N ILE A 26 2.57 -4.45 -2.89
CA ILE A 26 2.45 -3.86 -1.54
C ILE A 26 3.49 -4.50 -0.62
N THR A 27 4.15 -3.69 0.20
CA THR A 27 5.13 -4.14 1.19
C THR A 27 4.66 -3.80 2.60
N PHE A 28 4.87 -4.72 3.52
CA PHE A 28 4.60 -4.53 4.94
C PHE A 28 5.92 -4.73 5.70
N GLN A 29 6.42 -3.67 6.33
CA GLN A 29 7.68 -3.70 7.04
C GLN A 29 7.44 -3.35 8.52
N PRO A 30 7.79 -4.24 9.46
CA PRO A 30 7.83 -3.87 10.87
C PRO A 30 9.01 -2.92 11.11
N ASP A 31 8.78 -1.89 11.92
CA ASP A 31 9.82 -0.95 12.39
C ASP A 31 9.84 -0.88 13.93
N ALA A 32 10.55 0.11 14.49
CA ALA A 32 10.70 0.23 15.95
C ALA A 32 9.41 0.66 16.65
N ASP A 33 8.50 1.32 15.94
CA ASP A 33 7.32 1.99 16.49
C ASP A 33 6.00 1.35 16.00
N GLY A 34 6.07 0.47 15.00
CA GLY A 34 4.92 -0.29 14.50
C GLY A 34 5.18 -0.89 13.12
N TRP A 35 4.37 -0.46 12.15
CA TRP A 35 4.38 -0.97 10.79
C TRP A 35 4.39 0.17 9.78
N THR A 36 5.25 0.02 8.77
CA THR A 36 5.26 0.85 7.58
C THR A 36 4.76 0.04 6.38
N VAL A 37 3.76 0.58 5.71
CA VAL A 37 3.18 0.05 4.47
C VAL A 37 3.69 0.86 3.31
N GLY A 38 4.26 0.16 2.32
CA GLY A 38 4.84 0.77 1.13
C GLY A 38 4.34 0.12 -0.15
N TYR A 39 4.84 0.62 -1.28
CA TYR A 39 4.58 0.08 -2.59
C TYR A 39 5.85 -0.10 -3.41
N MET A 40 5.79 -1.00 -4.39
CA MET A 40 6.80 -1.17 -5.43
C MET A 40 6.17 -1.25 -6.82
N ARG A 41 6.84 -0.66 -7.81
CA ARG A 41 6.51 -0.77 -9.23
C ARG A 41 7.79 -0.73 -10.07
N GLY A 42 8.21 -1.89 -10.57
CA GLY A 42 9.54 -2.04 -11.18
C GLY A 42 10.63 -1.79 -10.14
N MET A 43 11.57 -0.89 -10.44
CA MET A 43 12.66 -0.50 -9.51
C MET A 43 12.31 0.70 -8.62
N ALA A 44 11.12 1.28 -8.78
CA ALA A 44 10.66 2.40 -7.96
C ALA A 44 9.77 1.88 -6.83
N GLY A 45 9.81 2.57 -5.69
CA GLY A 45 8.96 2.30 -4.55
C GLY A 45 8.96 3.48 -3.58
N GLY A 46 8.14 3.38 -2.55
CA GLY A 46 8.05 4.38 -1.49
C GLY A 46 7.00 4.02 -0.46
N ASP A 47 6.94 4.83 0.59
CA ASP A 47 6.04 4.61 1.71
C ASP A 47 4.67 5.20 1.41
N LEU A 48 3.62 4.50 1.84
CA LEU A 48 2.23 4.94 1.75
C LEU A 48 1.75 5.47 3.10
N HIS A 49 2.00 4.70 4.16
CA HIS A 49 1.51 5.01 5.50
C HIS A 49 2.28 4.23 6.57
N SER A 50 2.36 4.77 7.77
CA SER A 50 2.93 4.09 8.94
C SER A 50 2.00 4.29 10.14
N ASP A 51 1.80 3.25 10.92
CA ASP A 51 1.01 3.29 12.15
C ASP A 51 1.52 2.25 13.17
N PHE A 52 1.01 2.31 14.40
CA PHE A 52 1.46 1.48 15.52
C PHE A 52 1.10 -0.01 15.35
N ASP A 53 0.01 -0.30 14.64
CA ASP A 53 -0.44 -1.66 14.35
C ASP A 53 -0.66 -1.89 12.84
N LEU A 54 -0.59 -3.15 12.43
CA LEU A 54 -0.64 -3.56 11.03
C LEU A 54 -2.00 -3.28 10.38
N GLU A 55 -3.11 -3.41 11.13
CA GLU A 55 -4.46 -3.19 10.60
C GLU A 55 -4.65 -1.71 10.27
N SER A 56 -4.31 -0.82 11.20
CA SER A 56 -4.35 0.63 11.04
C SER A 56 -3.43 1.09 9.92
N ALA A 57 -2.20 0.57 9.87
CA ALA A 57 -1.24 0.87 8.81
C ALA A 57 -1.77 0.45 7.42
N ALA A 58 -2.37 -0.75 7.30
CA ALA A 58 -2.96 -1.24 6.05
C ALA A 58 -4.16 -0.41 5.61
N ARG A 59 -5.10 -0.12 6.53
CA ARG A 59 -6.28 0.71 6.24
C ARG A 59 -5.90 2.13 5.84
N GLY A 60 -4.95 2.73 6.54
CA GLY A 60 -4.47 4.07 6.25
C GLY A 60 -3.71 4.18 4.92
N ALA A 61 -3.11 3.09 4.43
CA ALA A 61 -2.42 3.04 3.14
C ALA A 61 -3.34 3.02 1.91
N VAL A 62 -4.63 2.70 2.07
CA VAL A 62 -5.61 2.62 0.95
C VAL A 62 -5.72 3.94 0.21
N ARG A 63 -5.91 5.04 0.94
CA ARG A 63 -6.09 6.36 0.31
C ARG A 63 -4.82 6.86 -0.40
N PRO A 64 -3.62 6.81 0.22
CA PRO A 64 -2.36 7.09 -0.45
C PRO A 64 -2.14 6.27 -1.73
N LEU A 65 -2.51 4.98 -1.74
CA LEU A 65 -2.38 4.12 -2.92
C LEU A 65 -3.28 4.57 -4.08
N LEU A 66 -4.53 4.93 -3.80
CA LEU A 66 -5.45 5.47 -4.81
C LEU A 66 -4.96 6.82 -5.37
N ASP A 67 -4.48 7.71 -4.51
CA ASP A 67 -3.95 9.01 -4.94
C ASP A 67 -2.67 8.82 -5.78
N LEU A 68 -1.81 7.85 -5.42
CA LEU A 68 -0.65 7.45 -6.21
C LEU A 68 -1.05 6.93 -7.58
N SER A 69 -2.01 6.01 -7.65
CA SER A 69 -2.44 5.42 -8.92
C SER A 69 -3.01 6.46 -9.88
N ALA A 70 -3.83 7.39 -9.36
CA ALA A 70 -4.36 8.52 -10.11
C ALA A 70 -3.24 9.39 -10.72
N ARG A 71 -2.19 9.69 -9.96
CA ARG A 71 -1.02 10.45 -10.45
C ARG A 71 -0.29 9.72 -11.57
N PHE A 72 -0.09 8.41 -11.45
CA PHE A 72 0.55 7.61 -12.50
C PHE A 72 -0.27 7.59 -13.80
N ILE A 73 -1.59 7.51 -13.70
CA ILE A 73 -2.49 7.56 -14.86
C ILE A 73 -2.42 8.95 -15.54
N SER A 74 -2.42 10.03 -14.76
CA SER A 74 -2.28 11.39 -15.31
C SER A 74 -0.95 11.57 -16.05
N ASN A 75 0.16 11.23 -15.40
CA ASN A 75 1.50 11.34 -15.96
C ASN A 75 1.66 10.51 -17.24
N ARG A 76 1.01 9.34 -17.33
CA ARG A 76 1.02 8.51 -18.53
C ARG A 76 0.28 9.20 -19.69
N ARG A 77 -0.87 9.82 -19.44
CA ARG A 77 -1.67 10.51 -20.46
C ARG A 77 -0.92 11.73 -21.01
N GLU A 78 -0.23 12.48 -20.15
CA GLU A 78 0.55 13.65 -20.56
C GLU A 78 1.73 13.28 -21.48
N ARG A 79 2.41 12.16 -21.20
CA ARG A 79 3.53 11.66 -22.04
C ARG A 79 3.11 11.11 -23.41
N GLN A 80 1.82 10.90 -23.63
CA GLN A 80 1.27 10.36 -24.88
C GLN A 80 0.67 11.46 -25.79
N ARG A 81 0.73 12.72 -25.37
CA ARG A 81 0.36 13.89 -26.16
C ARG A 81 1.62 14.54 -26.73
#